data_AF-A0A2N7XTB5-F1
#
_entry.id   AF-A0A2N7XTB5-F1
#
_cell.length_a   1.000
_cell.length_b   1.000
_cell.length_c   1.000
_cell.angle_alpha   90.00
_cell.angle_beta   90.00
_cell.angle_gamma   90.00
#
_symmetry.space_group_name_H-M   'P 1'
#
loop_
_entity.id
_entity.type
_entity.pdbx_description
1 polymer ?
#
loop_
_entity_poly.entity_id
_entity_poly.type
_entity_poly.pdbx_seq_one_letter_code
_entity_poly.pdbx_strand_id
1 'polypeptide(L)' 'AARPEITAVNHVRTIHTAPDSIFVAISADFRDQITMGEAETLIETIETELKAAEPMLSSIYIRPEKRENAATLPAGPPR' A
#
# COMPACT_ATOMS: atom_id res chain seq x y z
N ALA A 1 0.02 6.57 12.65
CA ALA A 1 0.17 8.05 12.59
C ALA A 1 0.17 8.50 11.13
N ALA A 2 -0.08 9.79 10.84
CA ALA A 2 0.07 10.31 9.47
C ALA A 2 1.55 10.22 9.05
N ARG A 3 1.80 9.73 7.82
CA ARG A 3 3.14 9.56 7.25
C ARG A 3 3.38 10.64 6.20
N PRO A 4 4.06 11.75 6.51
CA PRO A 4 4.24 12.87 5.57
C PRO A 4 5.06 12.49 4.32
N GLU A 5 5.77 11.36 4.37
CA GLU A 5 6.49 10.76 3.25
C GLU A 5 5.56 10.25 2.15
N ILE A 6 4.32 9.88 2.48
CA ILE A 6 3.32 9.41 1.53
C ILE A 6 2.43 10.60 1.18
N THR A 7 2.53 11.06 -0.06
CA THR A 7 1.76 12.20 -0.56
C THR A 7 0.33 11.77 -0.91
N ALA A 8 0.15 10.53 -1.36
CA ALA A 8 -1.18 9.97 -1.60
C ALA A 8 -1.18 8.43 -1.62
N VAL A 9 -2.32 7.83 -1.23
CA VAL A 9 -2.62 6.43 -1.56
C VAL A 9 -3.42 6.45 -2.85
N ASN A 10 -2.92 5.75 -3.87
CA ASN A 10 -3.59 5.64 -5.16
C ASN A 10 -4.63 4.54 -5.10
N HIS A 11 -4.22 3.33 -4.73
CA HIS A 11 -5.09 2.16 -4.72
C HIS A 11 -4.72 1.19 -3.59
N VAL A 12 -5.74 0.56 -3.02
CA VAL A 12 -5.58 -0.60 -2.13
C VAL A 12 -6.48 -1.71 -2.68
N ARG A 13 -5.90 -2.89 -2.90
CA ARG A 13 -6.61 -4.07 -3.40
C ARG A 13 -6.30 -5.26 -2.54
N THR A 14 -7.33 -5.95 -2.11
CA THR A 14 -7.20 -7.19 -1.32
C THR A 14 -7.79 -8.36 -2.09
N ILE A 15 -7.13 -9.51 -2.02
CA ILE A 15 -7.61 -10.77 -2.59
C ILE A 15 -7.57 -11.81 -1.47
N HIS A 16 -8.72 -12.40 -1.15
CA HIS A 16 -8.76 -13.59 -0.31
C HIS A 16 -8.30 -14.79 -1.14
N THR A 17 -7.15 -15.33 -0.79
CA THR A 17 -6.55 -16.50 -1.47
C THR A 17 -6.84 -17.80 -0.74
N ALA A 18 -7.17 -17.73 0.56
CA ALA A 18 -7.67 -18.83 1.38
C ALA A 18 -8.54 -18.26 2.54
N PRO A 19 -9.18 -19.11 3.37
CA PRO A 19 -10.00 -18.64 4.50
C PRO A 19 -9.29 -17.63 5.40
N ASP A 20 -8.02 -17.91 5.72
CA ASP A 20 -7.18 -17.08 6.61
C ASP A 20 -5.97 -16.47 5.88
N SER A 21 -6.08 -16.23 4.58
CA SER A 21 -4.99 -15.71 3.75
C SER A 21 -5.47 -14.63 2.80
N ILE A 22 -4.97 -13.42 3.03
CA ILE A 22 -5.27 -12.23 2.26
C ILE A 22 -3.99 -11.69 1.63
N PHE A 23 -3.98 -11.55 0.31
CA PHE A 23 -2.98 -10.75 -0.39
C PHE A 23 -3.45 -9.30 -0.47
N VAL A 24 -2.58 -8.34 -0.17
CA VAL A 24 -2.86 -6.92 -0.37
C VAL A 24 -1.82 -6.28 -1.28
N ALA A 25 -2.30 -5.53 -2.28
CA ALA A 25 -1.50 -4.66 -3.12
C ALA A 25 -1.87 -3.20 -2.87
N ILE A 26 -0.86 -2.37 -2.58
CA ILE A 26 -0.99 -0.95 -2.30
C ILE A 26 -0.15 -0.19 -3.34
N SER A 27 -0.78 0.73 -4.06
CA SER A 27 -0.08 1.75 -4.86
C SER A 27 -0.14 3.07 -4.12
N ALA A 28 1.02 3.68 -3.89
CA ALA A 28 1.13 4.93 -3.17
C ALA A 28 2.17 5.84 -3.81
N ASP A 29 1.92 7.14 -3.72
CA ASP A 29 2.83 8.19 -4.13
C ASP A 29 3.69 8.63 -2.93
N PHE A 30 4.98 8.73 -3.16
CA PHE A 30 5.99 9.06 -2.16
C PHE A 30 6.57 10.42 -2.49
N ARG A 31 6.99 11.19 -1.47
CA ARG A 31 7.67 12.46 -1.70
C ARG A 31 8.88 12.26 -2.62
N ASP A 32 8.97 13.04 -3.69
CA ASP A 32 10.02 12.93 -4.72
C ASP A 32 11.46 13.01 -4.17
N GLN A 33 11.65 13.64 -3.02
CA GLN A 33 12.96 13.83 -2.40
C GLN A 33 13.32 12.76 -1.37
N ILE A 34 12.46 11.76 -1.14
CA ILE A 34 12.78 10.65 -0.24
C ILE A 34 13.96 9.86 -0.81
N THR A 35 14.93 9.55 0.04
CA THR A 35 16.02 8.66 -0.37
C THR A 35 15.53 7.21 -0.42
N MET A 36 16.20 6.37 -1.21
CA MET A 36 15.81 4.96 -1.32
C MET A 36 15.81 4.24 0.03
N GLY A 37 16.83 4.46 0.87
CA GLY A 37 16.91 3.81 2.19
C GLY A 37 15.83 4.27 3.17
N GLU A 38 15.42 5.54 3.10
CA GLU A 38 14.28 6.02 3.88
C GLU A 38 12.96 5.40 3.38
N ALA A 39 12.80 5.26 2.06
CA ALA A 39 11.62 4.61 1.48
C ALA A 39 11.53 3.14 1.86
N GLU A 40 12.64 2.40 1.85
CA GLU A 40 12.72 1.00 2.30
C GLU A 40 12.31 0.87 3.77
N THR A 41 12.92 1.67 4.66
CA THR A 41 12.60 1.67 6.10
C THR A 41 11.11 2.00 6.35
N LEU A 42 10.58 2.95 5.59
CA LEU A 42 9.17 3.33 5.66
C LEU A 42 8.25 2.19 5.24
N ILE A 43 8.57 1.51 4.13
CA ILE A 43 7.81 0.35 3.61
C ILE A 43 7.82 -0.78 4.64
N GLU A 44 8.97 -1.14 5.20
CA GLU A 44 9.09 -2.18 6.24
C GLU A 44 8.25 -1.85 7.48
N THR A 45 8.25 -0.58 7.88
CA THR A 45 7.43 -0.12 9.01
C THR A 45 5.94 -0.27 8.70
N ILE A 46 5.49 0.09 7.49
CA ILE A 46 4.10 -0.06 7.05
C ILE A 46 3.71 -1.53 7.02
N GLU A 47 4.54 -2.40 6.45
CA GLU A 47 4.29 -3.84 6.40
C GLU A 47 4.14 -4.44 7.80
N THR A 48 5.01 -4.04 8.74
CA THR A 48 4.97 -4.47 10.13
C THR A 48 3.67 -4.05 10.81
N GLU A 49 3.27 -2.77 10.65
CA GLU A 49 2.03 -2.25 11.22
C GLU A 49 0.78 -2.91 10.61
N LEU A 50 0.77 -3.14 9.30
CA LEU A 50 -0.32 -3.82 8.61
C LEU A 50 -0.47 -5.27 9.08
N LYS A 51 0.63 -6.01 9.19
CA LYS A 51 0.62 -7.39 9.73
C LYS A 51 0.14 -7.44 11.19
N ALA A 52 0.52 -6.46 12.00
CA ALA A 52 0.07 -6.38 13.39
C ALA A 52 -1.43 -6.06 13.49
N ALA A 53 -1.95 -5.23 12.59
CA ALA A 53 -3.36 -4.84 12.56
C ALA A 53 -4.27 -5.94 11.96
N GLU A 54 -3.79 -6.67 10.95
CA GLU A 54 -4.52 -7.76 10.31
C GLU A 54 -3.59 -8.97 10.05
N PRO A 55 -3.58 -9.95 10.98
CA PRO A 55 -2.74 -11.14 10.86
C PRO A 55 -3.03 -12.02 9.63
N MET A 56 -4.24 -11.94 9.05
CA MET A 56 -4.59 -12.70 7.84
C MET A 56 -3.93 -12.17 6.58
N LEU A 57 -3.36 -10.95 6.59
CA LEU A 57 -2.57 -10.44 5.47
C LEU A 57 -1.37 -11.35 5.29
N SER A 58 -1.40 -12.32 4.38
CA SER A 58 -0.33 -13.29 4.19
C SER A 58 0.79 -12.74 3.33
N SER A 59 0.49 -11.78 2.43
CA SER A 59 1.45 -11.14 1.54
C SER A 59 1.04 -9.69 1.29
N ILE A 60 2.01 -8.78 1.39
CA ILE A 60 1.84 -7.34 1.20
C ILE A 60 2.74 -6.93 0.04
N TYR A 61 2.19 -6.21 -0.93
CA TYR A 61 2.94 -5.62 -2.04
C TYR A 61 2.70 -4.13 -2.06
N ILE A 62 3.75 -3.33 -1.85
CA ILE A 62 3.69 -1.87 -1.90
C ILE A 62 4.46 -1.39 -3.12
N ARG A 63 3.78 -0.68 -4.02
CA ARG A 63 4.35 -0.12 -5.24
C ARG A 63 4.42 1.41 -5.13
N PRO A 64 5.64 1.99 -5.12
CA PRO A 64 5.82 3.42 -5.36
C PRO A 64 5.36 3.78 -6.78
N GLU A 65 4.41 4.69 -6.88
CA GLU A 65 3.84 5.15 -8.15
C GLU A 65 3.35 6.59 -8.00
N LYS A 66 3.88 7.50 -8.84
CA LYS A 66 3.41 8.89 -8.87
C LYS A 66 1.91 8.92 -9.14
N ARG A 67 1.18 9.75 -8.40
CA ARG A 67 -0.28 9.81 -8.49
C ARG A 67 -0.76 10.15 -9.90
N GLU A 68 -0.06 11.02 -10.60
CA GLU A 68 -0.34 11.41 -11.98
C GLU A 68 -0.24 10.25 -12.99
N ASN A 69 0.55 9.22 -12.67
CA ASN A 69 0.73 8.03 -13.51
C ASN A 69 -0.10 6.84 -13.03
N ALA A 70 -0.77 6.96 -11.89
CA ALA A 70 -1.57 5.88 -11.35
C ALA A 70 -2.78 5.61 -12.26
N ALA A 71 -2.95 4.34 -12.63
CA ALA A 71 -4.05 3.93 -13.50
C ALA A 71 -5.40 4.37 -12.91
N THR A 72 -6.25 5.04 -13.69
CA THR A 72 -7.62 5.34 -13.24
C THR A 72 -8.42 4.05 -13.24
N LEU A 73 -8.65 3.51 -12.05
CA LEU A 73 -9.42 2.28 -11.92
C LEU A 73 -10.92 2.62 -11.89
N PRO A 74 -11.77 1.85 -12.59
CA PRO A 74 -13.20 2.08 -12.55
C PRO A 74 -13.66 2.01 -11.10
N ALA A 75 -14.48 2.98 -10.68
CA ALA A 75 -15.16 2.90 -9.40
C ALA A 75 -15.91 1.55 -9.36
N GLY A 76 -15.71 0.78 -8.31
CA GLY A 76 -16.51 -0.43 -8.10
C GLY A 76 -18.01 -0.09 -8.16
N PRO A 77 -18.88 -1.08 -8.40
CA PRO A 77 -20.31 -0.83 -8.45
C PRO A 77 -20.76 -0.04 -7.21
N PRO A 78 -21.65 0.95 -7.35
CA PRO A 78 -22.15 1.70 -6.21
C PRO A 78 -22.74 0.72 -5.18
N ARG A 79 -22.33 0.87 -3.92
CA ARG A 79 -22.84 0.09 -2.79
C ARG A 79 -24.31 0.40 -2.53
#